data_AF-A0A662B1N8-F1
#
_entry.id   AF-A0A662B1N8-F1
#
_cell.length_a   1.000
_cell.length_b   1.000
_cell.length_c   1.000
_cell.angle_alpha   90.00
_cell.angle_beta   90.00
_cell.angle_gamma   90.00
#
_symmetry.space_group_name_H-M   'P 1'
#
loop_
_entity.id
_entity.type
_entity.pdbx_description
1 polymer ?
#
loop_
_entity_poly.entity_id
_entity_poly.type
_entity_poly.pdbx_seq_one_letter_code
_entity_poly.pdbx_strand_id
1 'polypeptide(L)'
;MVPYWDYNVVDPGLTPQWDYDPTMFDEIPRDASAAAITCSALFELSKYSDINKDQYFEAATTILSSLASSRYLAQEGKNRYFILNHSVGSIPHGVEIDVPLVYADYYFLEALLRYSKPGGNR
;
A
#
# COMPACT_ATOMS: atom_id res chain seq x y z
N MET A 1 2.83 -1.49 -7.41
CA MET A 1 1.98 -0.30 -7.58
C MET A 1 1.28 0.00 -6.26
N VAL A 2 1.21 1.26 -5.84
CA VAL A 2 0.43 1.69 -4.67
C VAL A 2 -0.93 2.20 -5.16
N PRO A 3 -2.07 1.72 -4.63
CA PRO A 3 -3.39 2.09 -5.12
C PRO A 3 -3.75 3.53 -4.75
N TYR A 4 -4.77 4.09 -5.41
CA TYR A 4 -5.45 5.27 -4.88
C TYR A 4 -6.14 4.94 -3.55
N TRP A 5 -6.42 5.96 -2.74
CA TRP A 5 -7.09 5.80 -1.46
C TRP A 5 -8.44 5.07 -1.55
N ASP A 6 -9.16 5.26 -2.66
CA ASP A 6 -10.35 4.50 -3.05
C ASP A 6 -10.10 3.91 -4.45
N TYR A 7 -10.29 2.60 -4.59
CA TYR A 7 -10.07 1.87 -5.83
C TYR A 7 -10.97 2.34 -6.98
N ASN A 8 -12.13 2.91 -6.66
CA ASN A 8 -13.13 3.35 -7.63
C ASN A 8 -13.07 4.87 -7.88
N VAL A 9 -12.16 5.61 -7.24
CA VAL A 9 -12.14 7.10 -7.29
C VAL A 9 -12.00 7.68 -8.70
N VAL A 10 -11.42 6.89 -9.62
CA VAL A 10 -11.26 7.26 -11.03
C VAL A 10 -12.32 6.63 -11.94
N ASP A 11 -13.25 5.85 -11.39
CA ASP A 11 -14.28 5.21 -12.17
C ASP A 11 -15.33 6.24 -12.61
N PRO A 12 -15.68 6.28 -13.91
CA PRO A 12 -16.60 7.29 -14.44
C PRO A 12 -18.04 7.15 -13.91
N GLY A 13 -18.36 6.03 -13.27
CA GLY A 13 -19.66 5.74 -12.66
C GLY A 13 -19.67 5.81 -11.14
N LEU A 14 -18.58 6.26 -10.50
CA LEU A 14 -18.57 6.41 -9.04
C LEU A 14 -19.51 7.53 -8.63
N THR A 15 -20.50 7.19 -7.80
CA THR A 15 -21.33 8.15 -7.07
C THR A 15 -20.97 8.04 -5.58
N PRO A 16 -20.08 8.90 -5.07
CA PRO A 16 -19.68 8.88 -3.67
C PRO A 16 -20.90 9.02 -2.75
N GLN A 17 -20.95 8.20 -1.70
CA GLN A 17 -22.01 8.26 -0.68
C GLN A 17 -21.78 9.39 0.35
N TRP A 18 -20.82 10.27 0.09
CA TRP A 18 -20.40 11.41 0.91
C TRP A 18 -20.13 12.62 0.01
N ASP A 19 -19.93 13.79 0.61
CA ASP A 19 -19.69 15.05 -0.11
C ASP A 19 -18.27 15.10 -0.70
N TYR A 20 -18.06 14.31 -1.77
CA TYR A 20 -16.79 14.21 -2.46
C TYR A 20 -16.55 15.42 -3.35
N ASP A 21 -15.48 16.15 -3.07
CA ASP A 21 -14.97 17.22 -3.91
C ASP A 21 -13.80 16.69 -4.77
N PRO A 22 -13.96 16.53 -6.10
CA PRO A 22 -12.87 16.09 -6.97
C PRO A 22 -11.74 17.12 -7.11
N THR A 23 -11.94 18.35 -6.65
CA THR A 23 -10.93 19.42 -6.63
C THR A 23 -10.20 19.54 -5.29
N MET A 24 -10.53 18.69 -4.32
CA MET A 24 -9.92 18.70 -2.97
C MET A 24 -8.40 18.48 -3.00
N PHE A 25 -7.88 17.80 -4.02
CA PHE A 25 -6.45 17.51 -4.16
C PHE A 25 -5.97 17.73 -5.59
N ASP A 26 -4.78 18.32 -5.75
CA ASP A 26 -4.12 18.47 -7.05
C ASP A 26 -3.76 17.10 -7.67
N GLU A 27 -3.35 16.13 -6.83
CA GLU A 27 -3.17 14.73 -7.18
C GLU A 27 -4.02 13.88 -6.23
N ILE A 28 -4.82 12.95 -6.78
CA ILE A 28 -5.62 12.03 -5.98
C ILE A 28 -4.68 11.23 -5.06
N PRO A 29 -4.88 11.29 -3.73
CA PRO A 29 -3.96 10.66 -2.80
C PRO A 29 -3.98 9.13 -2.97
N ARG A 30 -2.81 8.54 -2.71
CA ARG A 30 -2.61 7.10 -2.72
C ARG A 30 -2.51 6.59 -1.31
N ASP A 31 -2.79 5.30 -1.11
CA ASP A 31 -2.70 4.68 0.19
C ASP A 31 -1.63 3.60 0.24
N ALA A 32 -0.46 3.98 0.78
CA ALA A 32 0.65 3.08 1.02
C ALA A 32 0.29 1.96 2.01
N SER A 33 -0.65 2.21 2.94
CA SER A 33 -1.05 1.21 3.94
C SER A 33 -1.81 0.04 3.30
N ALA A 34 -2.79 0.30 2.45
CA ALA A 34 -3.45 -0.73 1.65
C ALA A 34 -2.46 -1.52 0.78
N ALA A 35 -1.47 -0.85 0.19
CA ALA A 35 -0.43 -1.53 -0.58
C ALA A 35 0.45 -2.44 0.29
N ALA A 36 0.87 -1.98 1.48
CA ALA A 36 1.69 -2.76 2.40
C ALA A 36 0.96 -4.03 2.89
N ILE A 37 -0.32 -3.88 3.27
CA ILE A 37 -1.19 -5.00 3.68
C ILE A 37 -1.33 -6.01 2.53
N THR A 38 -1.66 -5.53 1.32
CA THR A 38 -1.83 -6.38 0.14
C THR A 38 -0.54 -7.10 -0.23
N CYS A 39 0.60 -6.41 -0.16
CA CYS A 39 1.92 -6.98 -0.41
C CYS A 39 2.21 -8.15 0.55
N SER A 40 2.02 -7.94 1.86
CA SER A 40 2.18 -8.99 2.86
C SER A 40 1.25 -10.18 2.59
N ALA A 41 -0.03 -9.91 2.30
CA ALA A 41 -1.03 -10.94 2.02
C ALA A 41 -0.70 -11.77 0.76
N LEU A 42 -0.28 -11.13 -0.34
CA LEU A 42 0.07 -11.83 -1.58
C LEU A 42 1.31 -12.71 -1.43
N PHE A 43 2.33 -12.27 -0.66
CA PHE A 43 3.46 -13.15 -0.36
C PHE A 43 3.03 -14.40 0.41
N GLU A 44 2.08 -14.28 1.33
CA GLU A 44 1.56 -15.43 2.08
C GLU A 44 0.67 -16.30 1.20
N LEU A 45 -0.23 -15.71 0.42
CA LEU A 45 -1.13 -16.42 -0.49
C LEU A 45 -0.36 -17.21 -1.55
N SER A 46 0.80 -16.72 -2.00
CA SER A 46 1.66 -17.43 -2.95
C SER A 46 2.10 -18.81 -2.44
N LYS A 47 2.09 -19.05 -1.13
CA LYS A 47 2.45 -20.35 -0.52
C LYS A 47 1.31 -21.37 -0.54
N TYR A 48 0.07 -20.92 -0.75
CA TYR A 48 -1.13 -21.78 -0.71
C TYR A 48 -1.76 -22.00 -2.08
N SER A 49 -1.27 -21.33 -3.13
CA SER A 49 -1.81 -21.49 -4.49
C SER A 49 -0.85 -22.27 -5.36
N ASP A 50 -1.29 -23.40 -5.89
CA ASP A 50 -0.46 -24.18 -6.83
C ASP A 50 -0.45 -23.57 -8.25
N ILE A 51 -1.52 -22.87 -8.62
CA ILE A 51 -1.72 -22.33 -9.97
C ILE A 51 -1.20 -20.89 -10.09
N ASN A 52 -1.48 -20.04 -9.09
CA ASN A 52 -1.22 -18.60 -9.16
C ASN A 52 -0.02 -18.18 -8.29
N LYS A 53 0.79 -19.13 -7.79
CA LYS A 53 1.97 -18.87 -6.94
C LYS A 53 2.83 -17.73 -7.48
N ASP A 54 3.28 -17.87 -8.71
CA ASP A 54 4.23 -16.94 -9.33
C ASP A 54 3.57 -15.58 -9.58
N GLN A 55 2.32 -15.57 -10.06
CA GLN A 55 1.57 -14.33 -10.25
C GLN A 55 1.42 -13.53 -8.96
N TYR A 56 1.08 -14.18 -7.84
CA TYR A 56 0.95 -13.51 -6.55
C TYR A 56 2.30 -13.02 -6.02
N PHE A 57 3.35 -13.84 -6.17
CA PHE A 57 4.69 -13.46 -5.74
C PHE A 57 5.25 -12.28 -6.54
N GLU A 58 5.07 -12.27 -7.85
CA GLU A 58 5.48 -11.17 -8.73
C GLU A 58 4.69 -9.89 -8.45
N ALA A 59 3.38 -10.00 -8.27
CA ALA A 59 2.55 -8.87 -7.87
C ALA A 59 3.00 -8.29 -6.52
N ALA A 60 3.24 -9.15 -5.52
CA ALA A 60 3.77 -8.73 -4.22
C ALA A 60 5.14 -8.04 -4.34
N THR A 61 6.05 -8.60 -5.14
CA THR A 61 7.39 -8.04 -5.40
C THR A 61 7.31 -6.68 -6.08
N THR A 62 6.36 -6.50 -7.00
CA THR A 62 6.11 -5.23 -7.69
C THR A 62 5.56 -4.17 -6.73
N ILE A 63 4.69 -4.55 -5.79
CA ILE A 63 4.21 -3.65 -4.74
C ILE A 63 5.35 -3.30 -3.80
N LEU A 64 6.12 -4.28 -3.33
CA LEU A 64 7.26 -4.10 -2.43
C LEU A 64 8.28 -3.12 -3.00
N SER A 65 8.66 -3.31 -4.28
CA SER A 65 9.59 -2.41 -4.99
C SER A 65 9.06 -0.99 -5.09
N SER A 66 7.75 -0.83 -5.28
CA SER A 66 7.09 0.48 -5.30
C SER A 66 7.15 1.15 -3.92
N LEU A 67 6.86 0.42 -2.85
CA LEU A 67 6.92 0.93 -1.47
C LEU A 67 8.35 1.26 -1.04
N ALA A 68 9.34 0.50 -1.51
CA ALA A 68 10.76 0.74 -1.24
C ALA A 68 11.37 1.88 -2.07
N SER A 69 10.62 2.45 -3.02
CA SER A 69 11.11 3.59 -3.82
C SER A 69 11.17 4.87 -2.99
N SER A 70 12.01 5.84 -3.42
CA SER A 70 12.12 7.15 -2.77
C SER A 70 10.81 7.95 -2.73
N ARG A 71 9.79 7.55 -3.50
CA ARG A 71 8.46 8.16 -3.43
C ARG A 71 7.74 7.78 -2.14
N TYR A 72 7.92 6.56 -1.62
CA TYR A 72 7.16 6.07 -0.45
C TYR A 72 8.05 5.83 0.76
N LEU A 73 9.28 5.34 0.57
CA LEU A 73 10.22 5.13 1.64
C LEU A 73 10.77 6.47 2.14
N ALA A 74 10.59 6.73 3.43
CA ALA A 74 11.14 7.90 4.07
C ALA A 74 12.67 7.86 4.10
N GLN A 75 13.29 9.03 3.94
CA GLN A 75 14.72 9.17 4.17
C GLN A 75 15.04 8.94 5.65
N GLU A 76 16.18 8.34 5.93
CA GLU A 76 16.65 8.08 7.30
C GLU A 76 16.63 9.35 8.15
N GLY A 77 16.08 9.23 9.38
CA GLY A 77 15.94 10.34 10.31
C GLY A 77 14.87 11.37 9.95
N LYS A 78 14.09 11.16 8.88
CA LYS A 78 12.93 11.99 8.49
C LYS A 78 11.62 11.33 8.92
N ASN A 79 10.50 11.95 8.52
CA ASN A 79 9.15 11.44 8.71
C ASN A 79 8.82 11.01 10.16
N ARG A 80 9.37 11.71 11.16
CA ARG A 80 9.24 11.36 12.60
C ARG A 80 9.58 9.89 12.89
N TYR A 81 10.52 9.32 12.12
CA TYR A 81 10.97 7.93 12.19
C TYR A 81 9.96 6.87 11.71
N PHE A 82 8.87 7.27 11.05
CA PHE A 82 8.06 6.35 10.26
C PHE A 82 8.80 5.95 8.97
N ILE A 83 8.58 4.72 8.53
CA ILE A 83 9.26 4.10 7.40
C ILE A 83 8.61 4.51 6.08
N LEU A 84 7.28 4.49 6.00
CA LEU A 84 6.53 4.84 4.79
C LEU A 84 5.83 6.21 4.91
N ASN A 85 5.74 6.90 3.77
CA ASN A 85 4.92 8.09 3.54
C ASN A 85 3.63 7.72 2.79
N HIS A 86 2.73 8.70 2.66
CA HIS A 86 1.59 8.65 1.74
C HIS A 86 0.59 7.52 2.00
N SER A 87 0.10 7.43 3.24
CA SER A 87 -1.07 6.61 3.59
C SER A 87 -2.31 7.49 3.77
N VAL A 88 -3.48 6.88 3.66
CA VAL A 88 -4.76 7.55 3.87
C VAL A 88 -5.61 6.72 4.85
N GLY A 89 -6.01 7.33 5.97
CA GLY A 89 -6.92 6.73 6.95
C GLY A 89 -8.38 7.00 6.59
N SER A 90 -8.80 8.27 6.54
CA SER A 90 -10.19 8.58 6.18
C SER A 90 -10.43 9.98 5.62
N ILE A 91 -10.50 10.08 4.29
CA ILE A 91 -10.89 11.32 3.60
C ILE A 91 -12.31 11.78 3.97
N PRO A 92 -13.35 10.90 4.02
CA PRO A 92 -14.70 11.33 4.38
C PRO A 92 -14.81 11.98 5.77
N HIS A 93 -13.89 11.67 6.69
CA HIS A 93 -13.83 12.24 8.03
C HIS A 93 -12.79 13.36 8.18
N GLY A 94 -12.05 13.70 7.11
CA GLY A 94 -11.03 14.75 7.14
C GLY A 94 -9.81 14.43 7.99
N VAL A 95 -9.49 13.14 8.20
CA VAL A 95 -8.39 12.71 9.09
C VAL A 95 -7.43 11.77 8.38
N GLU A 96 -6.16 11.83 8.79
CA GLU A 96 -5.10 10.93 8.33
C GLU A 96 -4.96 10.91 6.80
N ILE A 97 -4.94 12.09 6.16
CA ILE A 97 -4.84 12.22 4.71
C ILE A 97 -3.40 12.55 4.33
N ASP A 98 -2.78 11.70 3.52
CA ASP A 98 -1.39 11.85 3.06
C ASP A 98 -0.37 11.95 4.21
N VAL A 99 -0.47 11.01 5.15
CA VAL A 99 0.38 10.95 6.35
C VAL A 99 1.01 9.57 6.52
N PRO A 100 2.09 9.42 7.33
CA PRO A 100 2.53 8.11 7.77
C PRO A 100 1.52 7.45 8.72
N LEU A 101 1.41 6.13 8.66
CA LEU A 101 0.54 5.33 9.53
C LEU A 101 1.28 4.11 10.04
N VAL A 102 1.20 3.85 11.36
CA VAL A 102 1.99 2.80 12.03
C VAL A 102 1.70 1.39 11.48
N TYR A 103 0.47 1.15 11.04
CA TYR A 103 0.10 -0.13 10.45
C TYR A 103 0.68 -0.30 9.04
N ALA A 104 0.90 0.78 8.28
CA ALA A 104 1.61 0.72 7.01
C ALA A 104 3.05 0.20 7.21
N ASP A 105 3.76 0.78 8.19
CA ASP A 105 5.12 0.37 8.55
C ASP A 105 5.18 -1.09 9.03
N TYR A 106 4.23 -1.48 9.88
CA TYR A 106 4.14 -2.87 10.36
C TYR A 106 4.02 -3.87 9.20
N TYR A 107 3.05 -3.66 8.31
CA TYR A 107 2.83 -4.59 7.20
C TYR A 107 3.92 -4.51 6.13
N PHE A 108 4.59 -3.38 5.97
CA PHE A 108 5.76 -3.26 5.10
C PHE A 108 6.94 -4.07 5.61
N LEU A 109 7.24 -3.97 6.92
CA LEU A 109 8.26 -4.81 7.56
C LEU A 109 7.89 -6.29 7.50
N GLU A 110 6.63 -6.64 7.72
CA GLU A 110 6.15 -8.01 7.59
C GLU A 110 6.33 -8.53 6.15
N ALA A 111 6.00 -7.73 5.14
CA ALA A 111 6.20 -8.08 3.74
C ALA A 111 7.69 -8.28 3.41
N LEU A 112 8.58 -7.41 3.90
CA LEU A 112 10.04 -7.58 3.78
C LEU A 112 10.52 -8.88 4.43
N LEU A 113 10.01 -9.21 5.62
CA LEU A 113 10.33 -10.47 6.29
C LEU A 113 9.82 -11.69 5.50
N ARG A 114 8.62 -11.62 4.93
CA ARG A 114 8.06 -12.70 4.08
C ARG A 114 8.84 -12.85 2.78
N TYR A 115 9.31 -11.75 2.18
CA TYR A 115 10.15 -11.75 0.99
C TYR A 115 11.56 -12.30 1.26
N SER A 116 12.16 -11.91 2.40
CA SER A 116 13.53 -12.29 2.76
C SER A 116 13.69 -13.74 3.23
N LYS A 117 12.63 -14.37 3.79
CA LYS A 117 12.68 -15.77 4.23
C LYS A 117 12.73 -16.72 3.02
N PRO A 118 13.86 -17.39 2.74
CA PRO A 118 13.90 -18.46 1.75
C PRO A 118 13.33 -19.70 2.45
N GLY A 119 12.03 -19.98 2.30
CA GLY A 119 11.40 -21.02 3.12
C GLY A 119 9.97 -21.42 2.76
N GLY A 120 9.64 -21.47 1.47
CA GLY A 120 8.40 -22.07 0.97
C GLY A 120 8.66 -22.76 -0.35
N ASN A 121 9.42 -23.86 -0.31
CA ASN A 121 9.81 -24.73 -1.43
C ASN A 121 10.19 -23.98 -2.72
N ARG A 122 11.48 -23.65 -2.85
CA ARG A 122 12.14 -23.55 -4.16
C ARG A 122 12.82 -24.88 -4.45
#